data_AF-A0A0Q7BII9-F1
#
_entry.id   AF-A0A0Q7BII9-F1
#
_cell.length_a   1.000
_cell.length_b   1.000
_cell.length_c   1.000
_cell.angle_alpha   90.00
_cell.angle_beta   90.00
_cell.angle_gamma   90.00
#
_symmetry.space_group_name_H-M   'P 1'
#
loop_
_entity.id
_entity.type
_entity.pdbx_description
1 polymer ?
#
loop_
_entity_poly.entity_id
_entity_poly.type
_entity_poly.pdbx_seq_one_letter_code
_entity_poly.pdbx_strand_id
1 'polypeptide(L)'
;MCALALTLGLGAPVRAATSTVLTLTAPAAYADDVTTLTVAATDEPGAPLVGAQLLLERQTGGAWQAVGTVTTGADGTASADLAVSRVAADNVVRATYAGDADHPSAVQEGTLPTAPRAGRVSLSGPKAVVDERSVTLRVLWRTSNGQPVAGDVRIFRRVPGGRWTGYDVVTTGADGRGAVRVTPRTDTRWQARAPRLSWVAADRSGVVRIDNRPPGEPVALPKGAPQPRIKLPAQRRAVGDGAHLSVAPISDAVWAQMVGATWHSGCPVGRSGLRIVRVNYWDYHGYRRRGELVASVDAARPMGEALAEMYRRELPIRAMYRVDRFGWSGRSRGGDDYASMAAGNTSAFNCRDVTGRPGHRSPHSWGRSLDVNTWENPYRSAQGIVPNTWWQPRSHKRVAWRSSSHAVVRLMARHGLRWTYGNGDTQHFDYVGSGGKRLAAGGPEACSQFCD
;
A
#
# COMPACT_ATOMS: atom_id res chain seq x y z
N MET A 1 80.47 32.39 -78.33
CA MET A 1 80.87 31.50 -77.22
C MET A 1 79.61 31.05 -76.50
N CYS A 2 79.45 29.72 -76.34
CA CYS A 2 78.49 28.97 -75.52
C CYS A 2 77.22 29.67 -74.98
N ALA A 3 76.05 29.23 -75.44
CA ALA A 3 74.77 29.41 -74.74
C ALA A 3 74.21 28.03 -74.36
N LEU A 4 74.01 27.86 -73.05
CA LEU A 4 73.63 26.67 -72.32
C LEU A 4 72.25 26.13 -72.75
N ALA A 5 72.14 24.82 -72.96
CA ALA A 5 70.86 24.13 -73.10
C ALA A 5 70.17 24.03 -71.73
N LEU A 6 68.97 24.59 -71.62
CA LEU A 6 68.10 24.43 -70.46
C LEU A 6 67.05 23.36 -70.78
N THR A 7 67.21 22.17 -70.19
CA THR A 7 66.22 21.09 -70.22
C THR A 7 65.06 21.44 -69.28
N LEU A 8 63.89 21.73 -69.85
CA LEU A 8 62.63 21.77 -69.11
C LEU A 8 62.26 20.34 -68.68
N GLY A 9 62.33 20.08 -67.37
CA GLY A 9 61.73 18.88 -66.77
C GLY A 9 60.21 18.97 -66.81
N LEU A 10 59.57 18.02 -67.50
CA LEU A 10 58.14 17.77 -67.40
C LEU A 10 57.83 17.37 -65.95
N GLY A 11 57.18 18.25 -65.19
CA GLY A 11 56.61 17.90 -63.89
C GLY A 11 55.57 16.80 -64.09
N ALA A 12 55.72 15.70 -63.36
CA ALA A 12 54.73 14.62 -63.33
C ALA A 12 53.36 15.19 -62.95
N PRO A 13 52.25 14.70 -63.53
CA PRO A 13 50.92 15.16 -63.16
C PRO A 13 50.70 14.89 -61.67
N VAL A 14 50.40 15.94 -60.91
CA VAL A 14 49.93 15.82 -59.53
C VAL A 14 48.57 15.12 -59.60
N ARG A 15 48.55 13.84 -59.25
CA ARG A 15 47.32 13.05 -59.17
C ARG A 15 46.51 13.64 -58.01
N ALA A 16 45.28 14.09 -58.28
CA ALA A 16 44.42 14.62 -57.23
C ALA A 16 44.07 13.47 -56.26
N ALA A 17 44.31 13.69 -54.97
CA ALA A 17 43.96 12.72 -53.94
C ALA A 17 42.44 12.47 -53.93
N THR A 18 42.03 11.21 -53.84
CA THR A 18 40.62 10.81 -53.79
C THR A 18 40.19 10.63 -52.33
N SER A 19 39.04 11.18 -51.94
CA SER A 19 38.56 11.11 -50.55
C SER A 19 38.40 9.66 -50.10
N THR A 20 38.77 9.35 -48.85
CA THR A 20 38.56 8.00 -48.28
C THR A 20 37.19 7.89 -47.63
N VAL A 21 36.48 6.80 -47.93
CA VAL A 21 35.20 6.43 -47.32
C VAL A 21 35.42 5.17 -46.49
N LEU A 22 35.03 5.23 -45.22
CA LEU A 22 35.02 4.07 -44.32
C LEU A 22 33.58 3.67 -44.02
N THR A 23 33.29 2.36 -44.02
CA THR A 23 32.00 1.82 -43.57
C THR A 23 32.21 0.72 -42.56
N LEU A 24 31.44 0.73 -41.47
CA LEU A 24 31.51 -0.25 -40.40
C LEU A 24 30.20 -1.05 -40.38
N THR A 25 30.30 -2.37 -40.43
CA THR A 25 29.15 -3.27 -40.35
C THR A 25 29.46 -4.41 -39.38
N ALA A 26 28.50 -4.76 -38.53
CA ALA A 26 28.59 -5.94 -37.66
C ALA A 26 27.20 -6.58 -37.52
N PRO A 27 27.08 -7.92 -37.55
CA PRO A 27 25.82 -8.57 -37.24
C PRO A 27 25.47 -8.40 -35.76
N ALA A 28 24.17 -8.43 -35.46
CA ALA A 28 23.72 -8.37 -34.09
C ALA A 28 24.11 -9.64 -33.32
N ALA A 29 24.74 -9.48 -32.16
CA ALA A 29 25.08 -10.58 -31.28
C ALA A 29 24.56 -10.32 -29.85
N TYR A 30 24.43 -11.39 -29.06
CA TYR A 30 24.05 -11.22 -27.67
C TYR A 30 25.21 -10.65 -26.86
N ALA A 31 24.90 -9.95 -25.77
CA ALA A 31 25.94 -9.52 -24.84
C ALA A 31 26.76 -10.71 -24.30
N ASP A 32 28.04 -10.46 -24.09
CA ASP A 32 29.12 -11.39 -23.77
C ASP A 32 29.53 -12.37 -24.89
N ASP A 33 28.77 -12.43 -25.99
CA ASP A 33 29.18 -13.16 -27.19
C ASP A 33 30.08 -12.27 -28.08
N VAL A 34 30.84 -12.90 -28.97
CA VAL A 34 31.71 -12.22 -29.94
C VAL A 34 30.92 -11.95 -31.23
N THR A 35 31.09 -10.76 -31.81
CA THR A 35 30.66 -10.42 -33.16
C THR A 35 31.84 -9.97 -34.00
N THR A 36 31.78 -10.20 -35.30
CA THR A 36 32.81 -9.77 -36.25
C THR A 36 32.44 -8.40 -36.79
N LEU A 37 33.24 -7.38 -36.45
CA LEU A 37 33.18 -6.06 -37.06
C LEU A 37 33.93 -6.10 -38.38
N THR A 38 33.25 -5.78 -39.47
CA THR A 38 33.87 -5.58 -40.79
C THR A 38 33.98 -4.09 -41.08
N VAL A 39 35.16 -3.67 -41.49
CA VAL A 39 35.47 -2.31 -41.94
C VAL A 39 35.83 -2.36 -43.41
N ALA A 40 35.09 -1.68 -44.27
CA ALA A 40 35.47 -1.49 -45.67
C ALA A 40 36.03 -0.09 -45.86
N ALA A 41 37.18 0.00 -46.52
CA ALA A 41 37.83 1.24 -46.91
C ALA A 41 37.86 1.34 -48.43
N THR A 42 37.20 2.36 -48.97
CA THR A 42 37.21 2.65 -50.41
C THR A 42 37.59 4.09 -50.66
N ASP A 43 38.03 4.39 -51.87
CA ASP A 43 38.06 5.76 -52.34
C ASP A 43 36.64 6.23 -52.70
N GLU A 44 36.48 7.51 -52.97
CA GLU A 44 35.19 8.12 -53.33
C GLU A 44 34.55 7.52 -54.61
N PRO A 45 35.32 7.16 -55.67
CA PRO A 45 34.83 6.33 -56.77
C PRO A 45 34.38 4.90 -56.41
N GLY A 46 34.74 4.40 -55.23
CA GLY A 46 34.38 3.07 -54.73
C GLY A 46 35.43 1.98 -54.97
N ALA A 47 36.64 2.33 -55.39
CA ALA A 47 37.76 1.40 -55.51
C ALA A 47 38.30 1.00 -54.11
N PRO A 48 38.65 -0.28 -53.90
CA PRO A 48 39.13 -0.75 -52.60
C PRO A 48 40.52 -0.21 -52.26
N LEU A 49 40.70 0.27 -51.02
CA LEU A 49 42.03 0.58 -50.48
C LEU A 49 42.66 -0.71 -49.95
N VAL A 50 43.63 -1.27 -50.68
CA VAL A 50 44.33 -2.51 -50.30
C VAL A 50 45.51 -2.20 -49.38
N GLY A 51 45.66 -2.93 -48.28
CA GLY A 51 46.79 -2.78 -47.36
C GLY A 51 46.71 -1.58 -46.41
N ALA A 52 45.56 -0.89 -46.34
CA ALA A 52 45.33 0.23 -45.44
C ALA A 52 45.30 -0.24 -43.99
N GLN A 53 46.10 0.40 -43.12
CA GLN A 53 46.08 0.14 -41.68
C GLN A 53 45.02 1.00 -40.99
N LEU A 54 44.07 0.34 -40.32
CA LEU A 54 42.94 0.96 -39.66
C LEU A 54 43.06 0.75 -38.15
N LEU A 55 43.19 1.84 -37.39
CA LEU A 55 43.13 1.80 -35.94
C LEU A 55 41.67 1.64 -35.50
N LEU A 56 41.39 0.60 -34.73
CA LEU A 56 40.08 0.36 -34.13
C LEU A 56 40.08 0.77 -32.66
N GLU A 57 39.07 1.54 -32.27
CA GLU A 57 38.87 2.00 -30.90
C GLU A 57 37.42 1.71 -30.45
N ARG A 58 37.24 1.60 -29.13
CA ARG A 58 35.94 1.43 -28.48
C ARG A 58 35.75 2.50 -27.42
N GLN A 59 34.53 2.98 -27.25
CA GLN A 59 34.17 3.81 -26.10
C GLN A 59 34.13 2.93 -24.84
N THR A 60 34.90 3.24 -23.81
CA THR A 60 34.85 2.55 -22.52
C THR A 60 34.88 3.60 -21.42
N GLY A 61 33.84 3.66 -20.58
CA GLY A 61 33.79 4.64 -19.48
C GLY A 61 33.83 6.11 -19.95
N GLY A 62 33.38 6.38 -21.18
CA GLY A 62 33.36 7.72 -21.77
C GLY A 62 34.65 8.13 -22.52
N ALA A 63 35.66 7.27 -22.57
CA ALA A 63 36.91 7.51 -23.30
C ALA A 63 37.09 6.50 -24.45
N TRP A 64 37.76 6.92 -25.52
CA TRP A 64 38.17 6.02 -26.59
C TRP A 64 39.40 5.21 -26.16
N GLN A 65 39.32 3.90 -26.30
CA GLN A 65 40.41 2.96 -26.01
C GLN A 65 40.71 2.13 -27.25
N ALA A 66 41.99 2.01 -27.59
CA ALA A 66 42.44 1.19 -28.70
C ALA A 66 42.10 -0.29 -28.45
N VAL A 67 41.51 -0.91 -29.45
CA VAL A 67 41.15 -2.33 -29.46
C VAL A 67 42.14 -3.13 -30.31
N GLY A 68 42.68 -2.52 -31.36
CA GLY A 68 43.70 -3.11 -32.21
C GLY A 68 43.88 -2.32 -33.51
N THR A 69 44.78 -2.77 -34.36
CA THR A 69 44.91 -2.29 -35.74
C THR A 69 44.64 -3.45 -36.68
N VAL A 70 43.87 -3.21 -37.73
CA VAL A 70 43.58 -4.19 -38.78
C VAL A 70 44.05 -3.66 -40.13
N THR A 71 44.37 -4.57 -41.05
CA THR A 71 44.85 -4.22 -42.39
C THR A 71 43.85 -4.71 -43.43
N THR A 72 43.49 -3.87 -44.39
CA THR A 72 42.56 -4.25 -45.46
C THR A 72 43.16 -5.24 -46.45
N GLY A 73 42.36 -6.22 -46.85
CA GLY A 73 42.70 -7.21 -47.87
C GLY A 73 42.54 -6.67 -49.30
N ALA A 74 42.62 -7.57 -50.28
CA ALA A 74 42.53 -7.25 -51.70
C ALA A 74 41.16 -6.68 -52.13
N ASP A 75 40.12 -6.91 -51.34
CA ASP A 75 38.77 -6.40 -51.55
C ASP A 75 38.49 -5.08 -50.79
N GLY A 76 39.52 -4.51 -50.15
CA GLY A 76 39.39 -3.27 -49.37
C GLY A 76 38.74 -3.47 -48.00
N THR A 77 38.55 -4.70 -47.54
CA THR A 77 37.91 -4.98 -46.25
C THR A 77 38.88 -5.52 -45.21
N ALA A 78 38.63 -5.22 -43.94
CA ALA A 78 39.31 -5.78 -42.79
C ALA A 78 38.28 -6.18 -41.73
N SER A 79 38.60 -7.17 -40.89
CA SER A 79 37.68 -7.64 -39.84
C SER A 79 38.36 -7.76 -38.48
N ALA A 80 37.61 -7.51 -37.42
CA ALA A 80 38.02 -7.72 -36.03
C ALA A 80 36.90 -8.36 -35.21
N ASP A 81 37.25 -9.35 -34.39
CA ASP A 81 36.33 -10.01 -33.48
C ASP A 81 36.25 -9.27 -32.15
N LEU A 82 35.05 -8.77 -31.83
CA LEU A 82 34.80 -7.92 -30.69
C LEU A 82 33.66 -8.49 -29.82
N ALA A 83 33.90 -8.60 -28.51
CA ALA A 83 32.85 -9.00 -27.56
C ALA A 83 31.82 -7.89 -27.38
N VAL A 84 30.53 -8.22 -27.44
CA VAL A 84 29.44 -7.24 -27.24
C VAL A 84 29.25 -7.00 -25.73
N SER A 85 29.40 -5.76 -25.29
CA SER A 85 29.22 -5.36 -23.89
C SER A 85 27.75 -5.34 -23.49
N ARG A 86 27.48 -5.62 -22.21
CA ARG A 86 26.17 -5.41 -21.58
C ARG A 86 25.84 -3.92 -21.43
N VAL A 87 26.85 -3.06 -21.36
CA VAL A 87 26.71 -1.60 -21.28
C VAL A 87 26.60 -1.06 -22.71
N ALA A 88 25.48 -0.44 -23.04
CA ALA A 88 25.21 0.01 -24.42
C ALA A 88 26.24 1.02 -24.93
N ALA A 89 26.72 1.92 -24.06
CA ALA A 89 27.74 2.91 -24.41
C ALA A 89 29.07 2.26 -24.80
N ASP A 90 29.37 1.07 -24.27
CA ASP A 90 30.61 0.37 -24.58
C ASP A 90 30.58 -0.36 -25.93
N ASN A 91 29.43 -0.35 -26.62
CA ASN A 91 29.27 -0.95 -27.94
C ASN A 91 29.46 0.06 -29.08
N VAL A 92 29.87 1.30 -28.77
CA VAL A 92 30.26 2.30 -29.77
C VAL A 92 31.73 2.07 -30.15
N VAL A 93 32.01 1.98 -31.45
CA VAL A 93 33.32 1.69 -32.02
C VAL A 93 33.70 2.75 -33.07
N ARG A 94 35.00 2.93 -33.28
CA ARG A 94 35.55 3.86 -34.26
C ARG A 94 36.66 3.20 -35.04
N ALA A 95 36.67 3.39 -36.35
CA ALA A 95 37.81 3.08 -37.21
C ALA A 95 38.45 4.38 -37.69
N THR A 96 39.77 4.47 -37.59
CA THR A 96 40.56 5.61 -38.04
C THR A 96 41.60 5.14 -39.05
N TYR A 97 41.57 5.72 -40.24
CA TYR A 97 42.62 5.63 -41.25
C TYR A 97 43.43 6.93 -41.22
N ALA A 98 44.75 6.81 -41.06
CA ALA A 98 45.63 7.98 -40.94
C ALA A 98 45.88 8.72 -42.26
N GLY A 99 45.51 8.12 -43.40
CA GLY A 99 45.84 8.61 -44.73
C GLY A 99 47.18 8.07 -45.24
N ASP A 100 47.36 8.18 -46.56
CA ASP A 100 48.63 7.97 -47.26
C ASP A 100 48.88 9.10 -48.28
N ALA A 101 49.80 8.89 -49.23
CA ALA A 101 50.16 9.91 -50.22
C ALA A 101 49.02 10.21 -51.23
N ASP A 102 48.14 9.24 -51.46
CA ASP A 102 47.10 9.29 -52.49
C ASP A 102 45.69 9.44 -51.88
N HIS A 103 45.53 9.09 -50.61
CA HIS A 103 44.25 9.05 -49.90
C HIS A 103 44.31 9.79 -48.56
N PRO A 104 43.44 10.78 -48.29
CA PRO A 104 43.44 11.53 -47.04
C PRO A 104 42.94 10.68 -45.86
N SER A 105 43.21 11.14 -44.63
CA SER A 105 42.72 10.48 -43.42
C SER A 105 41.19 10.42 -43.37
N ALA A 106 40.64 9.33 -42.84
CA ALA A 106 39.20 9.18 -42.61
C ALA A 106 38.92 8.56 -41.25
N VAL A 107 37.78 8.94 -40.66
CA VAL A 107 37.29 8.41 -39.39
C VAL A 107 35.83 8.06 -39.56
N GLN A 108 35.44 6.87 -39.11
CA GLN A 108 34.04 6.46 -39.08
C GLN A 108 33.71 5.80 -37.75
N GLU A 109 32.62 6.25 -37.14
CA GLU A 109 32.03 5.65 -35.96
C GLU A 109 30.90 4.68 -36.34
N GLY A 110 30.69 3.68 -35.51
CA GLY A 110 29.64 2.68 -35.66
C GLY A 110 29.27 2.08 -34.31
N THR A 111 28.31 1.15 -34.33
CA THR A 111 27.88 0.44 -33.12
C THR A 111 27.84 -1.05 -33.36
N LEU A 112 28.27 -1.84 -32.38
CA LEU A 112 28.06 -3.28 -32.35
C LEU A 112 26.61 -3.56 -31.92
N PRO A 113 25.72 -4.04 -32.81
CA PRO A 113 24.32 -4.19 -32.47
C PRO A 113 24.12 -5.29 -31.43
N THR A 114 23.39 -5.00 -30.35
CA THR A 114 23.10 -5.98 -29.30
C THR A 114 21.73 -6.63 -29.49
N ALA A 115 21.70 -7.95 -29.67
CA ALA A 115 20.47 -8.73 -29.64
C ALA A 115 20.01 -8.91 -28.18
N PRO A 116 18.74 -8.59 -27.83
CA PRO A 116 18.24 -8.79 -26.47
C PRO A 116 17.96 -10.28 -26.21
N ARG A 117 18.51 -10.82 -25.11
CA ARG A 117 18.09 -12.16 -24.61
C ARG A 117 16.71 -12.05 -23.94
N ALA A 118 15.88 -13.07 -24.06
CA ALA A 118 14.60 -13.10 -23.35
C ALA A 118 14.83 -13.07 -21.83
N GLY A 119 14.17 -12.15 -21.13
CA GLY A 119 14.21 -12.06 -19.67
C GLY A 119 13.18 -12.97 -19.01
N ARG A 120 13.49 -13.45 -17.81
CA ARG A 120 12.60 -14.21 -16.93
C ARG A 120 12.71 -13.65 -15.51
N VAL A 121 11.70 -12.89 -15.09
CA VAL A 121 11.57 -12.38 -13.73
C VAL A 121 10.54 -13.21 -12.96
N SER A 122 10.93 -13.65 -11.77
CA SER A 122 10.06 -14.36 -10.85
C SER A 122 9.96 -13.63 -9.53
N LEU A 123 8.78 -13.72 -8.91
CA LEU A 123 8.49 -13.17 -7.61
C LEU A 123 7.98 -14.31 -6.72
N SER A 124 8.54 -14.43 -5.53
CA SER A 124 8.10 -15.41 -4.54
C SER A 124 7.91 -14.77 -3.17
N GLY A 125 7.08 -15.40 -2.34
CA GLY A 125 6.74 -14.93 -1.01
C GLY A 125 5.77 -15.89 -0.32
N PRO A 126 5.45 -15.66 0.96
CA PRO A 126 4.47 -16.48 1.67
C PRO A 126 3.06 -16.28 1.11
N LYS A 127 2.19 -17.28 1.29
CA LYS A 127 0.78 -17.22 0.85
C LYS A 127 -0.11 -16.41 1.81
N ALA A 128 0.33 -16.19 3.04
CA ALA A 128 -0.41 -15.46 4.05
C ALA A 128 0.51 -14.71 5.01
N VAL A 129 -0.05 -13.69 5.66
CA VAL A 129 0.59 -12.89 6.70
C VAL A 129 -0.43 -12.52 7.76
N VAL A 130 -0.05 -12.58 9.03
CA VAL A 130 -0.89 -12.03 10.11
C VAL A 130 -0.85 -10.51 10.03
N ASP A 131 -2.00 -9.84 10.17
CA ASP A 131 -2.09 -8.37 10.09
C ASP A 131 -1.08 -7.71 11.03
N GLU A 132 -0.53 -6.57 10.60
CA GLU A 132 0.51 -5.83 11.32
C GLU A 132 1.88 -6.54 11.38
N ARG A 133 2.04 -7.69 10.72
CA ARG A 133 3.34 -8.34 10.50
C ARG A 133 3.85 -8.08 9.08
N SER A 134 5.17 -8.10 8.94
CA SER A 134 5.83 -7.96 7.65
C SER A 134 6.26 -9.31 7.09
N VAL A 135 6.26 -9.42 5.77
CA VAL A 135 6.80 -10.55 5.03
C VAL A 135 7.74 -10.07 3.94
N THR A 136 8.64 -10.93 3.52
CA THR A 136 9.60 -10.61 2.45
C THR A 136 9.15 -11.23 1.14
N LEU A 137 9.05 -10.39 0.11
CA LEU A 137 8.96 -10.82 -1.28
C LEU A 137 10.37 -10.90 -1.86
N ARG A 138 10.66 -11.96 -2.60
CA ARG A 138 11.97 -12.21 -3.22
C ARG A 138 11.85 -12.19 -4.73
N VAL A 139 12.73 -11.44 -5.37
CA VAL A 139 12.86 -11.31 -6.81
C VAL A 139 14.03 -12.17 -7.27
N LEU A 140 13.84 -12.88 -8.37
CA LEU A 140 14.92 -13.49 -9.13
C LEU A 140 14.73 -13.13 -10.61
N TRP A 141 15.74 -12.48 -11.20
CA TRP A 141 15.77 -12.09 -12.60
C TRP A 141 16.92 -12.77 -13.32
N ARG A 142 16.59 -13.57 -14.34
CA ARG A 142 17.54 -14.28 -15.19
C ARG A 142 17.17 -14.09 -16.66
N THR A 143 18.10 -14.34 -17.55
CA THR A 143 17.83 -14.55 -18.98
C THR A 143 17.27 -15.96 -19.22
N SER A 144 16.82 -16.24 -20.45
CA SER A 144 16.32 -17.55 -20.88
C SER A 144 17.35 -18.69 -20.77
N ASN A 145 18.65 -18.39 -20.91
CA ASN A 145 19.76 -19.34 -20.70
C ASN A 145 20.24 -19.38 -19.23
N GLY A 146 19.56 -18.68 -18.32
CA GLY A 146 19.81 -18.77 -16.88
C GLY A 146 20.86 -17.82 -16.32
N GLN A 147 21.46 -16.94 -17.14
CA GLN A 147 22.40 -15.92 -16.65
C GLN A 147 21.68 -14.92 -15.73
N PRO A 148 22.28 -14.52 -14.60
CA PRO A 148 21.70 -13.53 -13.71
C PRO A 148 21.68 -12.13 -14.35
N VAL A 149 20.61 -11.39 -14.07
CA VAL A 149 20.46 -10.01 -14.55
C VAL A 149 20.45 -9.08 -13.33
N ALA A 150 21.44 -8.19 -13.26
CA ALA A 150 21.47 -7.10 -12.30
C ALA A 150 20.72 -5.89 -12.85
N GLY A 151 19.91 -5.24 -12.01
CA GLY A 151 19.17 -4.04 -12.39
C GLY A 151 17.87 -3.86 -11.61
N ASP A 152 17.15 -2.79 -11.92
CA ASP A 152 15.96 -2.40 -11.18
C ASP A 152 14.69 -3.10 -11.66
N VAL A 153 14.02 -3.78 -10.74
CA VAL A 153 12.75 -4.48 -10.95
C VAL A 153 11.64 -3.77 -10.19
N ARG A 154 10.60 -3.32 -10.90
CA ARG A 154 9.47 -2.63 -10.27
C ARG A 154 8.49 -3.62 -9.66
N ILE A 155 8.14 -3.41 -8.39
CA ILE A 155 7.17 -4.21 -7.65
C ILE A 155 5.82 -3.50 -7.67
N PHE A 156 4.79 -4.21 -8.12
CA PHE A 156 3.42 -3.73 -8.17
C PHE A 156 2.55 -4.45 -7.15
N ARG A 157 1.60 -3.72 -6.56
CA ARG A 157 0.60 -4.23 -5.63
C ARG A 157 -0.81 -3.94 -6.16
N ARG A 158 -1.71 -4.89 -5.95
CA ARG A 158 -3.16 -4.73 -6.14
C ARG A 158 -3.92 -5.21 -4.90
N VAL A 159 -4.84 -4.38 -4.42
CA VAL A 159 -5.79 -4.69 -3.35
C VAL A 159 -7.17 -5.08 -3.93
N PRO A 160 -8.08 -5.70 -3.16
CA PRO A 160 -9.44 -6.02 -3.63
C PRO A 160 -10.15 -4.78 -4.16
N GLY A 161 -10.81 -4.90 -5.32
CA GLY A 161 -11.46 -3.79 -6.01
C GLY A 161 -10.51 -2.72 -6.60
N GLY A 162 -9.22 -2.77 -6.30
CA GLY A 162 -8.23 -1.80 -6.77
C GLY A 162 -7.59 -2.18 -8.12
N ARG A 163 -6.87 -1.20 -8.69
CA ARG A 163 -5.96 -1.40 -9.83
C ARG A 163 -4.55 -1.77 -9.35
N TRP A 164 -3.70 -2.26 -10.26
CA TRP A 164 -2.28 -2.39 -10.00
C TRP A 164 -1.65 -1.01 -9.78
N THR A 165 -0.86 -0.88 -8.72
CA THR A 165 -0.16 0.36 -8.33
C THR A 165 1.31 0.03 -8.08
N GLY A 166 2.22 0.92 -8.48
CA GLY A 166 3.63 0.79 -8.12
C GLY A 166 3.77 0.83 -6.58
N TYR A 167 4.55 -0.10 -6.04
CA TYR A 167 4.80 -0.19 -4.60
C TYR A 167 6.25 0.17 -4.27
N ASP A 168 7.21 -0.44 -4.98
CA ASP A 168 8.63 -0.24 -4.72
C ASP A 168 9.48 -0.62 -5.95
N VAL A 169 10.78 -0.36 -5.89
CA VAL A 169 11.78 -0.80 -6.86
C VAL A 169 12.81 -1.66 -6.11
N VAL A 170 13.04 -2.86 -6.63
CA VAL A 170 14.03 -3.81 -6.09
C VAL A 170 15.19 -3.91 -7.07
N THR A 171 16.38 -3.49 -6.65
CA THR A 171 17.61 -3.72 -7.42
C THR A 171 18.08 -5.16 -7.23
N THR A 172 18.21 -5.92 -8.31
CA THR A 172 18.83 -7.25 -8.29
C THR A 172 20.34 -7.13 -8.38
N GLY A 173 21.05 -7.92 -7.56
CA GLY A 173 22.52 -7.97 -7.55
C GLY A 173 23.10 -8.78 -8.71
N ALA A 174 24.42 -9.01 -8.66
CA ALA A 174 25.15 -9.81 -9.65
C ALA A 174 24.66 -11.28 -9.74
N ASP A 175 24.00 -11.78 -8.70
CA ASP A 175 23.36 -13.10 -8.65
C ASP A 175 21.91 -13.11 -9.20
N GLY A 176 21.42 -11.95 -9.65
CA GLY A 176 20.08 -11.72 -10.16
C GLY A 176 19.00 -11.69 -9.08
N ARG A 177 19.37 -11.59 -7.79
CA ARG A 177 18.43 -11.65 -6.67
C ARG A 177 18.24 -10.29 -6.03
N GLY A 178 17.03 -10.06 -5.52
CA GLY A 178 16.68 -8.91 -4.71
C GLY A 178 15.50 -9.23 -3.80
N ALA A 179 15.17 -8.35 -2.86
CA ALA A 179 14.05 -8.55 -1.96
C ALA A 179 13.43 -7.23 -1.49
N VAL A 180 12.14 -7.26 -1.18
CA VAL A 180 11.41 -6.15 -0.56
C VAL A 180 10.59 -6.68 0.62
N ARG A 181 10.59 -5.93 1.72
CA ARG A 181 9.74 -6.22 2.88
C ARG A 181 8.42 -5.48 2.72
N VAL A 182 7.31 -6.19 2.89
CA VAL A 182 5.95 -5.66 2.73
C VAL A 182 5.12 -5.92 3.99
N THR A 183 4.21 -5.01 4.32
CA THR A 183 3.29 -5.13 5.47
C THR A 183 1.84 -4.95 5.00
N PRO A 184 1.24 -5.97 4.35
CA PRO A 184 -0.15 -5.89 3.88
C PRO A 184 -1.13 -5.71 5.05
N ARG A 185 -2.12 -4.81 4.89
CA ARG A 185 -3.22 -4.58 5.85
C ARG A 185 -4.57 -5.14 5.40
N THR A 186 -4.54 -5.84 4.27
CA THR A 186 -5.65 -6.50 3.57
C THR A 186 -5.04 -7.53 2.61
N ASP A 187 -5.85 -8.40 2.04
CA ASP A 187 -5.39 -9.35 1.02
C ASP A 187 -4.75 -8.60 -0.14
N THR A 188 -3.63 -9.10 -0.64
CA THR A 188 -2.88 -8.41 -1.69
C THR A 188 -2.41 -9.35 -2.77
N ARG A 189 -2.32 -8.80 -3.97
CA ARG A 189 -1.69 -9.44 -5.13
C ARG A 189 -0.45 -8.64 -5.51
N TRP A 190 0.61 -9.35 -5.85
CA TRP A 190 1.93 -8.79 -6.13
C TRP A 190 2.47 -9.29 -7.46
N GLN A 191 3.16 -8.42 -8.18
CA GLN A 191 3.81 -8.75 -9.45
C GLN A 191 5.09 -7.93 -9.59
N ALA A 192 6.17 -8.59 -9.98
CA ALA A 192 7.41 -7.94 -10.39
C ALA A 192 7.37 -7.66 -11.90
N ARG A 193 7.87 -6.50 -12.31
CA ARG A 193 8.01 -6.10 -13.72
C ARG A 193 9.43 -5.64 -13.96
N ALA A 194 10.16 -6.44 -14.72
CA ALA A 194 11.51 -6.12 -15.16
C ALA A 194 11.43 -5.27 -16.43
N PRO A 195 12.07 -4.09 -16.48
CA PRO A 195 12.14 -3.28 -17.69
C PRO A 195 13.02 -3.95 -18.75
N ARG A 196 12.95 -3.44 -19.97
CA ARG A 196 13.92 -3.79 -21.01
C ARG A 196 15.26 -3.15 -20.66
N LEU A 197 16.34 -3.92 -20.75
CA LEU A 197 17.72 -3.45 -20.77
C LEU A 197 18.26 -3.50 -22.21
N SER A 198 19.44 -2.94 -22.44
CA SER A 198 20.15 -3.02 -23.73
C SER A 198 20.30 -4.46 -24.23
N TRP A 199 20.54 -5.40 -23.32
CA TRP A 199 20.85 -6.81 -23.62
C TRP A 199 19.80 -7.82 -23.14
N VAL A 200 18.72 -7.36 -22.47
CA VAL A 200 17.65 -8.24 -21.93
C VAL A 200 16.27 -7.65 -22.24
N ALA A 201 15.37 -8.47 -22.77
CA ALA A 201 13.97 -8.10 -22.98
C ALA A 201 13.21 -7.91 -21.65
N ALA A 202 12.20 -7.04 -21.64
CA ALA A 202 11.32 -6.85 -20.50
C ALA A 202 10.53 -8.14 -20.17
N ASP A 203 10.17 -8.34 -18.91
CA ASP A 203 9.34 -9.46 -18.47
C ASP A 203 8.46 -9.10 -17.26
N ARG A 204 7.44 -9.91 -17.01
CA ARG A 204 6.55 -9.78 -15.85
C ARG A 204 6.40 -11.12 -15.14
N SER A 205 6.53 -11.11 -13.82
CA SER A 205 6.36 -12.33 -13.04
C SER A 205 4.91 -12.80 -13.02
N GLY A 206 4.73 -14.06 -12.62
CA GLY A 206 3.45 -14.53 -12.09
C GLY A 206 2.98 -13.71 -10.88
N VAL A 207 1.71 -13.89 -10.52
CA VAL A 207 1.08 -13.15 -9.41
C VAL A 207 1.21 -13.90 -8.10
N VAL A 208 1.87 -13.29 -7.12
CA VAL A 208 1.90 -13.78 -5.72
C VAL A 208 0.67 -13.23 -4.99
N ARG A 209 -0.12 -14.11 -4.39
CA ARG A 209 -1.24 -13.74 -3.52
C ARG A 209 -0.80 -13.87 -2.06
N ILE A 210 -1.08 -12.85 -1.25
CA ILE A 210 -0.86 -12.86 0.18
C ILE A 210 -2.19 -12.56 0.88
N ASP A 211 -2.70 -13.56 1.59
CA ASP A 211 -3.88 -13.43 2.43
C ASP A 211 -3.50 -12.74 3.74
N ASN A 212 -4.20 -11.67 4.09
CA ASN A 212 -4.07 -11.01 5.37
C ASN A 212 -4.98 -11.73 6.37
N ARG A 213 -4.39 -12.25 7.44
CA ARG A 213 -5.10 -12.98 8.48
C ARG A 213 -5.24 -12.12 9.73
N PRO A 214 -6.38 -12.19 10.44
CA PRO A 214 -6.53 -11.45 11.69
C PRO A 214 -5.52 -11.91 12.74
N PRO A 215 -4.99 -11.00 13.58
CA PRO A 215 -4.13 -11.37 14.70
C PRO A 215 -4.91 -11.92 15.90
N GLY A 216 -6.18 -11.55 16.07
CA GLY A 216 -7.05 -12.03 17.14
C GLY A 216 -8.02 -13.11 16.67
N GLU A 217 -8.69 -13.75 17.63
CA GLU A 217 -9.68 -14.79 17.37
C GLU A 217 -11.02 -14.18 16.86
N PRO A 218 -11.46 -14.48 15.62
CA PRO A 218 -12.76 -14.08 15.12
C PRO A 218 -13.91 -14.60 16.00
N VAL A 219 -15.01 -13.84 16.06
CA VAL A 219 -16.19 -14.23 16.84
C VAL A 219 -16.99 -15.27 16.07
N ALA A 220 -17.09 -16.47 16.65
CA ALA A 220 -18.01 -17.51 16.18
C ALA A 220 -19.41 -17.28 16.78
N LEU A 221 -20.31 -16.67 16.00
CA LEU A 221 -21.70 -16.46 16.43
C LEU A 221 -22.50 -17.78 16.37
N PRO A 222 -23.52 -17.97 17.22
CA PRO A 222 -24.36 -19.17 17.18
C PRO A 222 -25.04 -19.33 15.81
N LYS A 223 -25.28 -20.59 15.42
CA LYS A 223 -26.00 -20.91 14.19
C LYS A 223 -27.37 -20.22 14.16
N GLY A 224 -27.68 -19.55 13.05
CA GLY A 224 -28.94 -18.83 12.89
C GLY A 224 -28.98 -17.45 13.56
N ALA A 225 -27.88 -16.97 14.16
CA ALA A 225 -27.80 -15.59 14.63
C ALA A 225 -28.01 -14.60 13.47
N PRO A 226 -28.94 -13.64 13.58
CA PRO A 226 -29.18 -12.68 12.52
C PRO A 226 -28.02 -11.68 12.42
N GLN A 227 -27.80 -11.17 11.21
CA GLN A 227 -26.80 -10.13 10.96
C GLN A 227 -27.42 -8.73 11.12
N PRO A 228 -26.60 -7.71 11.47
CA PRO A 228 -27.05 -6.32 11.51
C PRO A 228 -27.80 -5.89 10.25
N ARG A 229 -28.92 -5.19 10.41
CA ARG A 229 -29.76 -4.70 9.31
C ARG A 229 -29.09 -3.58 8.51
N ILE A 230 -28.23 -2.81 9.17
CA ILE A 230 -27.44 -1.77 8.52
C ILE A 230 -25.99 -2.23 8.40
N LYS A 231 -25.46 -2.19 7.18
CA LYS A 231 -24.05 -2.47 6.90
C LYS A 231 -23.25 -1.18 7.04
N LEU A 232 -22.18 -1.25 7.83
CA LEU A 232 -21.24 -0.14 7.98
C LEU A 232 -20.02 -0.35 7.07
N PRO A 233 -19.39 0.74 6.60
CA PRO A 233 -18.08 0.63 5.99
C PRO A 233 -17.07 0.04 6.98
N ALA A 234 -15.99 -0.54 6.46
CA ALA A 234 -14.93 -1.07 7.31
C ALA A 234 -14.28 0.07 8.12
N GLN A 235 -14.21 -0.08 9.44
CA GLN A 235 -13.52 0.90 10.29
C GLN A 235 -12.04 0.97 9.98
N ARG A 236 -11.45 2.14 10.21
CA ARG A 236 -10.01 2.34 10.11
C ARG A 236 -9.27 1.30 10.95
N ARG A 237 -8.14 0.81 10.44
CA ARG A 237 -7.25 -0.07 11.19
C ARG A 237 -6.73 0.64 12.45
N ALA A 238 -6.36 -0.14 13.45
CA ALA A 238 -5.73 0.37 14.66
C ALA A 238 -4.44 1.16 14.36
N VAL A 239 -4.11 2.06 15.28
CA VAL A 239 -2.89 2.88 15.27
C VAL A 239 -2.11 2.65 16.54
N GLY A 240 -0.78 2.69 16.45
CA GLY A 240 0.11 2.45 17.57
C GLY A 240 -0.13 1.10 18.27
N ASP A 241 0.47 0.98 19.45
CA ASP A 241 0.43 -0.25 20.23
C ASP A 241 -0.76 -0.31 21.18
N GLY A 242 -1.17 -1.53 21.51
CA GLY A 242 -2.23 -1.79 22.49
C GLY A 242 -3.56 -1.09 22.17
N ALA A 243 -4.26 -0.69 23.22
CA ALA A 243 -5.53 0.03 23.10
C ALA A 243 -5.37 1.46 22.55
N HIS A 244 -4.16 2.03 22.60
CA HIS A 244 -3.85 3.38 22.15
C HIS A 244 -4.94 4.41 22.54
N LEU A 245 -5.36 4.40 23.80
CA LEU A 245 -6.46 5.24 24.27
C LEU A 245 -6.06 6.72 24.18
N SER A 246 -6.92 7.54 23.59
CA SER A 246 -6.77 8.99 23.59
C SER A 246 -8.10 9.65 23.92
N VAL A 247 -8.07 10.64 24.82
CA VAL A 247 -9.20 11.50 25.15
C VAL A 247 -8.81 12.94 24.84
N ALA A 248 -9.61 13.63 24.03
CA ALA A 248 -9.29 14.98 23.57
C ALA A 248 -10.54 15.89 23.53
N PRO A 249 -10.36 17.22 23.54
CA PRO A 249 -11.44 18.15 23.20
C PRO A 249 -12.05 17.85 21.83
N ILE A 250 -13.31 18.23 21.64
CA ILE A 250 -13.97 18.12 20.33
C ILE A 250 -13.37 19.18 19.40
N SER A 251 -12.78 18.77 18.27
CA SER A 251 -12.28 19.69 17.24
C SER A 251 -13.42 20.32 16.45
N ASP A 252 -13.15 21.43 15.72
CA ASP A 252 -14.19 22.14 14.96
C ASP A 252 -14.83 21.25 13.90
N ALA A 253 -14.01 20.46 13.19
CA ALA A 253 -14.48 19.53 12.18
C ALA A 253 -15.41 18.44 12.76
N VAL A 254 -15.12 17.93 13.97
CA VAL A 254 -15.99 16.96 14.64
C VAL A 254 -17.26 17.64 15.15
N TRP A 255 -17.13 18.84 15.73
CA TRP A 255 -18.27 19.59 16.21
C TRP A 255 -19.26 19.92 15.10
N ALA A 256 -18.77 20.38 13.95
CA ALA A 256 -19.60 20.67 12.78
C ALA A 256 -20.39 19.44 12.28
N GLN A 257 -19.86 18.22 12.49
CA GLN A 257 -20.56 16.97 12.15
C GLN A 257 -21.62 16.61 13.20
N MET A 258 -21.44 17.00 14.47
CA MET A 258 -22.38 16.71 15.55
C MET A 258 -23.59 17.65 15.55
N VAL A 259 -23.38 18.94 15.24
CA VAL A 259 -24.43 19.96 15.24
C VAL A 259 -25.48 19.64 14.19
N GLY A 260 -26.75 19.61 14.59
CA GLY A 260 -27.88 19.21 13.75
C GLY A 260 -28.09 17.70 13.63
N ALA A 261 -27.25 16.90 14.29
CA ALA A 261 -27.40 15.45 14.40
C ALA A 261 -27.47 15.04 15.87
N THR A 262 -26.32 14.72 16.49
CA THR A 262 -26.24 14.28 17.90
C THR A 262 -26.22 15.43 18.89
N TRP A 263 -26.08 16.68 18.43
CA TRP A 263 -26.20 17.88 19.24
C TRP A 263 -27.06 18.93 18.54
N HIS A 264 -27.90 19.64 19.30
CA HIS A 264 -28.72 20.75 18.81
C HIS A 264 -29.02 21.73 19.96
N SER A 265 -29.65 22.87 19.63
CA SER A 265 -30.09 23.82 20.66
C SER A 265 -31.06 23.14 21.64
N GLY A 266 -30.86 23.36 22.94
CA GLY A 266 -31.60 22.70 24.02
C GLY A 266 -30.92 21.46 24.60
N CYS A 267 -29.80 21.00 24.04
CA CYS A 267 -29.00 19.93 24.62
C CYS A 267 -28.35 20.35 25.95
N PRO A 268 -28.30 19.44 26.94
CA PRO A 268 -27.89 19.81 28.30
C PRO A 268 -26.37 19.97 28.45
N VAL A 269 -25.58 19.47 27.50
CA VAL A 269 -24.12 19.54 27.52
C VAL A 269 -23.61 20.24 26.26
N GLY A 270 -22.94 21.37 26.43
CA GLY A 270 -22.27 22.09 25.35
C GLY A 270 -20.95 21.45 24.97
N ARG A 271 -20.35 21.92 23.87
CA ARG A 271 -19.08 21.41 23.33
C ARG A 271 -17.95 21.28 24.36
N SER A 272 -17.80 22.29 25.23
CA SER A 272 -16.75 22.31 26.28
C SER A 272 -16.91 21.20 27.32
N GLY A 273 -18.14 20.72 27.52
CA GLY A 273 -18.49 19.60 28.40
C GLY A 273 -18.35 18.22 27.75
N LEU A 274 -17.93 18.14 26.49
CA LEU A 274 -17.75 16.89 25.76
C LEU A 274 -16.28 16.63 25.39
N ARG A 275 -15.93 15.35 25.27
CA ARG A 275 -14.64 14.87 24.81
C ARG A 275 -14.83 13.76 23.80
N ILE A 276 -13.93 13.71 22.83
CA ILE A 276 -13.84 12.58 21.91
C ILE A 276 -12.90 11.54 22.52
N VAL A 277 -13.40 10.33 22.64
CA VAL A 277 -12.64 9.15 23.06
C VAL A 277 -12.32 8.36 21.80
N ARG A 278 -11.05 8.01 21.62
CA ARG A 278 -10.61 7.11 20.56
C ARG A 278 -9.81 5.98 21.15
N VAL A 279 -10.12 4.77 20.74
CA VAL A 279 -9.52 3.55 21.30
C VAL A 279 -9.44 2.48 20.22
N ASN A 280 -8.37 1.67 20.26
CA ASN A 280 -8.27 0.48 19.46
C ASN A 280 -9.14 -0.61 20.09
N TYR A 281 -9.84 -1.38 19.27
CA TYR A 281 -10.66 -2.50 19.72
C TYR A 281 -10.50 -3.70 18.77
N TRP A 282 -10.86 -4.89 19.24
CA TRP A 282 -10.93 -6.09 18.39
C TRP A 282 -12.29 -6.16 17.72
N ASP A 283 -12.33 -6.15 16.38
CA ASP A 283 -13.57 -6.38 15.66
C ASP A 283 -13.97 -7.86 15.67
N TYR A 284 -15.19 -8.16 15.23
CA TYR A 284 -15.70 -9.54 15.22
C TYR A 284 -14.96 -10.43 14.22
N HIS A 285 -14.17 -9.86 13.31
CA HIS A 285 -13.32 -10.59 12.38
C HIS A 285 -11.91 -10.83 12.95
N GLY A 286 -11.64 -10.45 14.20
CA GLY A 286 -10.36 -10.65 14.88
C GLY A 286 -9.31 -9.59 14.51
N TYR A 287 -9.67 -8.51 13.83
CA TYR A 287 -8.74 -7.44 13.50
C TYR A 287 -8.80 -6.30 14.50
N ARG A 288 -7.65 -5.65 14.72
CA ARG A 288 -7.60 -4.38 15.46
C ARG A 288 -8.15 -3.24 14.60
N ARG A 289 -9.12 -2.52 15.14
CA ARG A 289 -9.77 -1.35 14.53
C ARG A 289 -9.64 -0.14 15.44
N ARG A 290 -9.84 1.05 14.86
CA ARG A 290 -9.92 2.32 15.60
C ARG A 290 -11.37 2.77 15.70
N GLY A 291 -11.86 2.87 16.93
CA GLY A 291 -13.19 3.38 17.26
C GLY A 291 -13.14 4.82 17.74
N GLU A 292 -14.27 5.51 17.62
CA GLU A 292 -14.50 6.84 18.19
C GLU A 292 -15.88 6.92 18.84
N LEU A 293 -15.96 7.52 20.03
CA LEU A 293 -17.21 7.95 20.64
C LEU A 293 -17.05 9.33 21.29
N VAL A 294 -18.16 9.99 21.59
CA VAL A 294 -18.17 11.25 22.35
C VAL A 294 -18.81 10.98 23.71
N ALA A 295 -18.22 11.54 24.76
CA ALA A 295 -18.71 11.41 26.12
C ALA A 295 -18.53 12.73 26.88
N SER A 296 -19.19 12.86 28.02
CA SER A 296 -18.97 13.96 28.95
C SER A 296 -17.54 13.98 29.47
N VAL A 297 -17.05 15.16 29.85
CA VAL A 297 -15.68 15.36 30.36
C VAL A 297 -15.27 14.38 31.46
N ASP A 298 -16.20 14.03 32.35
CA ASP A 298 -15.94 13.19 33.51
C ASP A 298 -16.14 11.70 33.23
N ALA A 299 -17.03 11.34 32.29
CA ALA A 299 -17.21 9.95 31.87
C ALA A 299 -16.21 9.50 30.79
N ALA A 300 -15.62 10.41 30.02
CA ALA A 300 -14.82 10.09 28.84
C ALA A 300 -13.60 9.22 29.13
N ARG A 301 -12.83 9.53 30.17
CA ARG A 301 -11.67 8.70 30.55
C ARG A 301 -12.10 7.34 31.11
N PRO A 302 -13.03 7.24 32.09
CA PRO A 302 -13.54 5.95 32.56
C PRO A 302 -14.09 5.04 31.45
N MET A 303 -14.90 5.59 30.53
CA MET A 303 -15.38 4.84 29.37
C MET A 303 -14.24 4.39 28.46
N GLY A 304 -13.28 5.28 28.20
CA GLY A 304 -12.09 4.95 27.44
C GLY A 304 -11.27 3.81 28.06
N GLU A 305 -11.07 3.83 29.38
CA GLU A 305 -10.33 2.80 30.10
C GLU A 305 -11.07 1.46 30.15
N ALA A 306 -12.41 1.48 30.25
CA ALA A 306 -13.23 0.28 30.14
C ALA A 306 -13.08 -0.36 28.76
N LEU A 307 -13.19 0.44 27.69
CA LEU A 307 -13.00 -0.04 26.32
C LEU A 307 -11.56 -0.51 26.07
N ALA A 308 -10.56 0.16 26.66
CA ALA A 308 -9.17 -0.26 26.61
C ALA A 308 -8.95 -1.59 27.37
N GLU A 309 -9.65 -1.83 28.47
CA GLU A 309 -9.61 -3.11 29.17
C GLU A 309 -10.32 -4.21 28.37
N MET A 310 -11.44 -3.91 27.69
CA MET A 310 -12.05 -4.84 26.73
C MET A 310 -11.05 -5.23 25.65
N TYR A 311 -10.30 -4.28 25.09
CA TYR A 311 -9.22 -4.55 24.15
C TYR A 311 -8.16 -5.49 24.74
N ARG A 312 -7.66 -5.20 25.95
CA ARG A 312 -6.64 -6.02 26.64
C ARG A 312 -7.12 -7.44 26.92
N ARG A 313 -8.43 -7.64 27.11
CA ARG A 313 -9.06 -8.95 27.34
C ARG A 313 -9.62 -9.61 26.08
N GLU A 314 -9.35 -9.05 24.91
CA GLU A 314 -9.84 -9.55 23.61
C GLU A 314 -11.36 -9.72 23.55
N LEU A 315 -12.08 -8.85 24.28
CA LEU A 315 -13.54 -8.76 24.28
C LEU A 315 -13.99 -7.92 23.06
N PRO A 316 -14.62 -8.52 22.04
CA PRO A 316 -14.82 -7.86 20.76
C PRO A 316 -15.92 -6.81 20.80
N ILE A 317 -15.72 -5.79 19.97
CA ILE A 317 -16.72 -4.78 19.66
C ILE A 317 -17.03 -4.88 18.18
N ARG A 318 -18.31 -4.89 17.80
CA ARG A 318 -18.71 -5.03 16.40
C ARG A 318 -18.35 -3.80 15.59
N ALA A 319 -18.79 -2.64 16.07
CA ALA A 319 -18.49 -1.34 15.50
C ALA A 319 -18.49 -0.27 16.60
N MET A 320 -17.78 0.83 16.37
CA MET A 320 -17.69 1.99 17.25
C MET A 320 -17.52 3.26 16.42
N TYR A 321 -18.64 3.71 15.86
CA TYR A 321 -18.80 4.99 15.17
C TYR A 321 -19.54 5.96 16.08
N ARG A 322 -19.23 7.26 15.95
CA ARG A 322 -20.05 8.30 16.55
C ARG A 322 -21.43 8.31 15.90
N VAL A 323 -22.47 8.58 16.69
CA VAL A 323 -23.87 8.49 16.22
C VAL A 323 -24.18 9.55 15.16
N ASP A 324 -23.42 10.65 15.06
CA ASP A 324 -23.58 11.66 14.00
C ASP A 324 -23.44 11.08 12.58
N ARG A 325 -22.75 9.95 12.42
CA ARG A 325 -22.61 9.22 11.15
C ARG A 325 -23.90 8.60 10.63
N PHE A 326 -24.91 8.46 11.49
CA PHE A 326 -26.22 7.90 11.14
C PHE A 326 -27.23 9.00 10.79
N GLY A 327 -26.86 10.28 10.92
CA GLY A 327 -27.72 11.41 10.59
C GLY A 327 -28.78 11.70 11.65
N TRP A 328 -29.60 12.72 11.36
CA TRP A 328 -30.74 13.11 12.19
C TRP A 328 -31.94 12.19 11.96
N SER A 329 -32.67 11.89 13.05
CA SER A 329 -33.93 11.16 13.01
C SER A 329 -35.03 11.98 13.66
N GLY A 330 -36.11 12.26 12.91
CA GLY A 330 -37.31 12.87 13.47
C GLY A 330 -37.96 12.01 14.55
N ARG A 331 -37.80 10.68 14.49
CA ARG A 331 -38.31 9.74 15.50
C ARG A 331 -37.56 9.85 16.83
N SER A 332 -36.25 10.07 16.77
CA SER A 332 -35.41 10.23 17.98
C SER A 332 -35.30 11.69 18.42
N ARG A 333 -35.68 12.64 17.56
CA ARG A 333 -35.39 14.08 17.72
C ARG A 333 -33.92 14.34 18.08
N GLY A 334 -33.03 13.69 17.34
CA GLY A 334 -31.59 13.65 17.59
C GLY A 334 -30.89 12.75 16.58
N GLY A 335 -29.69 12.28 16.90
CA GLY A 335 -28.98 11.29 16.09
C GLY A 335 -29.78 9.99 15.98
N ASP A 336 -29.78 9.35 14.81
CA ASP A 336 -30.58 8.14 14.53
C ASP A 336 -30.09 6.92 15.34
N ASP A 337 -30.68 6.77 16.51
CA ASP A 337 -30.41 5.71 17.46
C ASP A 337 -30.87 4.33 16.95
N TYR A 338 -32.00 4.27 16.25
CA TYR A 338 -32.49 3.03 15.66
C TYR A 338 -31.53 2.53 14.58
N ALA A 339 -31.00 3.42 13.75
CA ALA A 339 -30.00 3.09 12.75
C ALA A 339 -28.67 2.64 13.39
N SER A 340 -28.21 3.37 14.42
CA SER A 340 -27.02 3.01 15.21
C SER A 340 -27.16 1.62 15.83
N MET A 341 -28.29 1.35 16.49
CA MET A 341 -28.58 0.06 17.10
C MET A 341 -28.64 -1.06 16.06
N ALA A 342 -29.34 -0.82 14.95
CA ALA A 342 -29.51 -1.79 13.86
C ALA A 342 -28.22 -2.10 13.09
N ALA A 343 -27.18 -1.27 13.25
CA ALA A 343 -25.84 -1.51 12.77
C ALA A 343 -24.94 -2.26 13.78
N GLY A 344 -25.41 -2.45 15.02
CA GLY A 344 -24.63 -3.08 16.08
C GLY A 344 -23.52 -2.18 16.63
N ASN A 345 -23.76 -0.87 16.64
CA ASN A 345 -22.77 0.14 16.97
C ASN A 345 -22.60 0.33 18.49
N THR A 346 -21.38 0.45 18.97
CA THR A 346 -21.07 0.88 20.35
C THR A 346 -20.97 2.40 20.38
N SER A 347 -21.72 3.05 21.26
CA SER A 347 -21.84 4.51 21.26
C SER A 347 -22.16 5.10 22.63
N ALA A 348 -21.95 6.40 22.80
CA ALA A 348 -22.19 7.10 24.06
C ALA A 348 -23.06 8.35 23.83
N PHE A 349 -22.50 9.55 23.76
CA PHE A 349 -23.29 10.79 23.62
C PHE A 349 -24.20 10.79 22.37
N ASN A 350 -25.49 11.01 22.62
CA ASN A 350 -26.52 11.31 21.63
C ASN A 350 -27.61 12.13 22.33
N CYS A 351 -27.68 13.43 22.06
CA CYS A 351 -28.74 14.28 22.57
C CYS A 351 -30.02 14.04 21.78
N ARG A 352 -30.95 13.30 22.40
CA ARG A 352 -32.16 12.79 21.78
C ARG A 352 -33.24 12.49 22.80
N ASP A 353 -34.44 12.23 22.32
CA ASP A 353 -35.48 11.58 23.11
C ASP A 353 -35.14 10.10 23.39
N VAL A 354 -35.73 9.53 24.43
CA VAL A 354 -35.64 8.11 24.76
C VAL A 354 -36.26 7.29 23.62
N THR A 355 -35.62 6.17 23.28
CA THR A 355 -36.03 5.33 22.17
C THR A 355 -37.36 4.66 22.54
N GLY A 356 -38.44 5.11 21.90
CA GLY A 356 -39.78 4.61 22.19
C GLY A 356 -40.63 5.55 23.05
N ARG A 357 -40.06 6.63 23.60
CA ARG A 357 -40.76 7.68 24.36
C ARG A 357 -40.43 9.10 23.91
N PRO A 358 -41.16 9.62 22.91
CA PRO A 358 -41.03 11.01 22.46
C PRO A 358 -41.25 12.01 23.60
N GLY A 359 -40.44 13.08 23.64
CA GLY A 359 -40.52 14.15 24.65
C GLY A 359 -39.75 13.88 25.95
N HIS A 360 -39.27 12.66 26.18
CA HIS A 360 -38.45 12.32 27.35
C HIS A 360 -36.98 12.27 26.96
N ARG A 361 -36.11 13.02 27.63
CA ARG A 361 -34.69 13.11 27.26
C ARG A 361 -33.92 11.85 27.64
N SER A 362 -33.19 11.27 26.69
CA SER A 362 -32.36 10.08 26.92
C SER A 362 -31.17 10.36 27.84
N PRO A 363 -30.79 9.44 28.76
CA PRO A 363 -29.56 9.52 29.54
C PRO A 363 -28.28 9.75 28.69
N HIS A 364 -28.28 9.28 27.45
CA HIS A 364 -27.21 9.54 26.47
C HIS A 364 -27.02 11.03 26.16
N SER A 365 -28.03 11.87 26.39
CA SER A 365 -27.97 13.32 26.16
C SER A 365 -27.00 14.05 27.09
N TRP A 366 -26.63 13.43 28.22
CA TRP A 366 -25.61 13.95 29.13
C TRP A 366 -24.21 13.41 28.82
N GLY A 367 -24.06 12.50 27.86
CA GLY A 367 -22.77 11.88 27.53
C GLY A 367 -22.22 11.00 28.65
N ARG A 368 -23.10 10.48 29.52
CA ARG A 368 -22.74 9.64 30.67
C ARG A 368 -23.14 8.18 30.50
N SER A 369 -23.83 7.85 29.42
CA SER A 369 -24.27 6.50 29.10
C SER A 369 -23.45 5.92 27.95
N LEU A 370 -23.25 4.61 27.96
CA LEU A 370 -22.53 3.84 26.97
C LEU A 370 -23.35 2.61 26.58
N ASP A 371 -23.67 2.50 25.30
CA ASP A 371 -24.24 1.31 24.71
C ASP A 371 -23.15 0.48 24.04
N VAL A 372 -23.14 -0.83 24.28
CA VAL A 372 -22.13 -1.74 23.72
C VAL A 372 -22.77 -2.88 22.93
N ASN A 373 -22.31 -3.06 21.68
CA ASN A 373 -22.74 -4.13 20.78
C ASN A 373 -24.28 -4.27 20.73
N THR A 374 -24.96 -3.16 20.44
CA THR A 374 -26.43 -2.99 20.46
C THR A 374 -27.21 -4.08 19.70
N TRP A 375 -26.60 -4.71 18.69
CA TRP A 375 -27.25 -5.79 17.92
C TRP A 375 -27.37 -7.09 18.74
N GLU A 376 -26.32 -7.41 19.49
CA GLU A 376 -26.27 -8.60 20.36
C GLU A 376 -26.89 -8.34 21.74
N ASN A 377 -27.03 -7.07 22.12
CA ASN A 377 -27.55 -6.63 23.41
C ASN A 377 -28.75 -5.69 23.20
N PRO A 378 -29.92 -6.26 22.86
CA PRO A 378 -31.10 -5.45 22.55
C PRO A 378 -31.67 -4.73 23.77
N TYR A 379 -32.49 -3.73 23.46
CA TYR A 379 -33.27 -2.91 24.36
C TYR A 379 -34.77 -3.24 24.23
N ARG A 380 -35.43 -3.46 25.37
CA ARG A 380 -36.88 -3.64 25.48
C ARG A 380 -37.55 -2.28 25.68
N SER A 381 -38.05 -1.72 24.58
CA SER A 381 -38.84 -0.49 24.62
C SER A 381 -40.34 -0.76 24.76
N ALA A 382 -41.13 0.26 25.11
CA ALA A 382 -42.60 0.18 25.09
C ALA A 382 -43.16 -0.16 23.69
N GLN A 383 -42.38 0.12 22.63
CA GLN A 383 -42.74 -0.12 21.24
C GLN A 383 -42.21 -1.47 20.71
N GLY A 384 -41.61 -2.28 21.59
CA GLY A 384 -41.03 -3.58 21.26
C GLY A 384 -39.52 -3.65 21.44
N ILE A 385 -38.95 -4.81 21.12
CA ILE A 385 -37.52 -5.08 21.30
C ILE A 385 -36.74 -4.62 20.08
N VAL A 386 -35.75 -3.78 20.30
CA VAL A 386 -34.88 -3.23 19.26
C VAL A 386 -33.41 -3.57 19.54
N PRO A 387 -32.57 -3.77 18.51
CA PRO A 387 -32.92 -3.77 17.09
C PRO A 387 -33.46 -5.12 16.59
N ASN A 388 -33.48 -6.16 17.43
CA ASN A 388 -34.02 -7.48 17.10
C ASN A 388 -34.44 -8.26 18.36
N THR A 389 -35.37 -9.20 18.21
CA THR A 389 -35.86 -10.06 19.31
C THR A 389 -35.00 -11.31 19.53
N TRP A 390 -34.24 -11.76 18.52
CA TRP A 390 -33.53 -13.03 18.53
C TRP A 390 -32.48 -13.10 19.64
N TRP A 391 -31.73 -12.01 19.83
CA TRP A 391 -30.69 -11.97 20.85
C TRP A 391 -31.24 -11.90 22.26
N GLN A 392 -32.44 -11.38 22.49
CA GLN A 392 -32.94 -11.08 23.83
C GLN A 392 -32.83 -12.24 24.85
N PRO A 393 -33.25 -13.50 24.54
CA PRO A 393 -33.08 -14.61 25.49
C PRO A 393 -31.71 -15.29 25.42
N ARG A 394 -30.81 -14.86 24.53
CA ARG A 394 -29.55 -15.55 24.21
C ARG A 394 -28.35 -14.79 24.75
N SER A 395 -27.39 -15.52 25.31
CA SER A 395 -26.10 -14.98 25.73
C SER A 395 -24.97 -15.54 24.86
N HIS A 396 -23.82 -14.88 24.90
CA HIS A 396 -22.59 -15.29 24.25
C HIS A 396 -21.40 -14.82 25.08
N LYS A 397 -20.49 -15.75 25.42
CA LYS A 397 -19.35 -15.58 26.33
C LYS A 397 -18.52 -14.30 26.15
N ARG A 398 -18.46 -13.76 24.94
CA ARG A 398 -17.64 -12.60 24.56
C ARG A 398 -18.44 -11.36 24.17
N VAL A 399 -19.71 -11.50 23.74
CA VAL A 399 -20.41 -10.40 23.04
C VAL A 399 -21.86 -10.14 23.45
N ALA A 400 -22.53 -11.07 24.17
CA ALA A 400 -23.92 -10.90 24.57
C ALA A 400 -24.13 -11.34 26.03
N TRP A 401 -24.62 -10.45 26.89
CA TRP A 401 -24.73 -10.70 28.33
C TRP A 401 -26.16 -10.62 28.85
N ARG A 402 -26.53 -11.57 29.73
CA ARG A 402 -27.85 -11.64 30.38
C ARG A 402 -27.77 -11.71 31.90
N SER A 403 -26.59 -11.47 32.45
CA SER A 403 -26.28 -11.53 33.87
C SER A 403 -25.12 -10.60 34.21
N SER A 404 -25.14 -10.06 35.43
CA SER A 404 -24.08 -9.21 35.99
C SER A 404 -22.74 -9.94 36.16
N SER A 405 -22.73 -11.28 36.15
CA SER A 405 -21.51 -12.09 36.24
C SER A 405 -20.69 -12.11 34.94
N HIS A 406 -21.27 -11.68 33.80
CA HIS A 406 -20.61 -11.68 32.50
C HIS A 406 -19.35 -10.80 32.50
N ALA A 407 -18.31 -11.23 31.78
CA ALA A 407 -17.00 -10.58 31.79
C ALA A 407 -17.06 -9.09 31.45
N VAL A 408 -17.84 -8.71 30.43
CA VAL A 408 -18.08 -7.30 30.05
C VAL A 408 -18.75 -6.53 31.18
N VAL A 409 -19.83 -7.05 31.77
CA VAL A 409 -20.58 -6.34 32.82
C VAL A 409 -19.73 -6.11 34.07
N ARG A 410 -19.02 -7.14 34.54
CA ARG A 410 -18.10 -6.98 35.68
C ARG A 410 -16.97 -6.00 35.37
N LEU A 411 -16.51 -5.96 34.12
CA LEU A 411 -15.46 -5.03 33.69
C LEU A 411 -15.96 -3.60 33.69
N MET A 412 -17.12 -3.34 33.10
CA MET A 412 -17.73 -2.02 33.12
C MET A 412 -17.89 -1.52 34.56
N ALA A 413 -18.39 -2.37 35.46
CA ALA A 413 -18.56 -2.02 36.87
C ALA A 413 -17.26 -1.57 37.55
N ARG A 414 -16.10 -2.18 37.23
CA ARG A 414 -14.78 -1.76 37.78
C ARG A 414 -14.37 -0.36 37.34
N HIS A 415 -14.88 0.13 36.21
CA HIS A 415 -14.64 1.49 35.70
C HIS A 415 -15.77 2.47 36.05
N GLY A 416 -16.65 2.10 37.00
CA GLY A 416 -17.77 2.95 37.40
C GLY A 416 -18.92 3.00 36.39
N LEU A 417 -18.97 2.07 35.43
CA LEU A 417 -20.06 1.91 34.47
C LEU A 417 -21.02 0.83 34.97
N ARG A 418 -22.16 1.26 35.50
CA ARG A 418 -23.19 0.37 36.05
C ARG A 418 -24.10 -0.14 34.93
N TRP A 419 -24.35 -1.44 34.93
CA TRP A 419 -25.39 -2.05 34.08
C TRP A 419 -26.77 -1.77 34.67
N THR A 420 -27.27 -0.55 34.44
CA THR A 420 -28.38 0.05 35.21
C THR A 420 -29.71 -0.70 35.03
N TYR A 421 -30.03 -1.11 33.80
CA TYR A 421 -31.36 -1.65 33.46
C TYR A 421 -31.39 -3.17 33.26
N GLY A 422 -30.25 -3.84 33.42
CA GLY A 422 -30.17 -5.30 33.34
C GLY A 422 -30.71 -5.85 32.02
N ASN A 423 -31.60 -6.84 32.12
CA ASN A 423 -32.20 -7.49 30.95
C ASN A 423 -33.28 -6.66 30.24
N GLY A 424 -33.68 -5.52 30.81
CA GLY A 424 -34.57 -4.56 30.17
C GLY A 424 -33.87 -3.76 29.08
N ASP A 425 -32.65 -3.30 29.35
CA ASP A 425 -31.79 -2.63 28.38
C ASP A 425 -30.37 -3.19 28.47
N THR A 426 -30.15 -4.28 27.72
CA THR A 426 -28.93 -5.07 27.90
C THR A 426 -27.69 -4.32 27.43
N GLN A 427 -27.79 -3.47 26.42
CA GLN A 427 -26.67 -2.68 25.89
C GLN A 427 -26.16 -1.60 26.84
N HIS A 428 -27.03 -1.08 27.73
CA HIS A 428 -26.86 0.21 28.38
C HIS A 428 -26.06 0.16 29.69
N PHE A 429 -25.06 1.03 29.79
CA PHE A 429 -24.29 1.27 31.00
C PHE A 429 -24.26 2.76 31.36
N ASP A 430 -24.47 3.11 32.63
CA ASP A 430 -24.31 4.48 33.11
C ASP A 430 -23.04 4.67 33.92
N TYR A 431 -22.32 5.75 33.62
CA TYR A 431 -21.22 6.19 34.45
C TYR A 431 -21.76 6.80 35.76
N VAL A 432 -21.42 6.20 36.89
CA VAL A 432 -21.85 6.61 38.25
C VAL A 432 -20.70 7.06 39.15
N GLY A 433 -19.46 7.13 38.63
CA GLY A 433 -18.26 7.46 39.41
C GLY A 433 -17.49 6.23 39.91
N SER A 434 -16.19 6.39 40.21
CA SER A 434 -15.28 5.31 40.65
C SER A 434 -15.24 5.10 42.18
N GLY A 435 -16.02 5.87 42.94
CA GLY A 435 -16.24 5.65 44.37
C GLY A 435 -17.69 5.29 44.62
N GLY A 436 -17.95 4.20 45.34
CA GLY A 436 -19.28 3.69 45.67
C GLY A 436 -20.16 4.59 46.57
N LYS A 437 -20.05 5.91 46.46
CA LYS A 437 -21.06 6.83 46.98
C LYS A 437 -22.11 7.05 45.89
N ARG A 438 -23.33 6.58 46.18
CA ARG A 438 -24.55 7.03 45.50
C ARG A 438 -24.47 8.56 45.37
N LEU A 439 -24.52 9.08 44.16
CA LEU A 439 -25.16 10.38 43.96
C LEU A 439 -26.62 10.15 44.36
N ALA A 440 -26.96 10.57 45.58
CA ALA A 440 -28.32 10.56 46.09
C ALA A 440 -29.11 11.61 45.32
N ALA A 441 -29.76 11.19 44.23
CA ALA A 441 -31.03 11.71 43.74
C ALA A 441 -31.49 10.85 42.55
N GLY A 442 -32.48 9.98 42.78
CA GLY A 442 -33.45 9.53 41.77
C GLY A 442 -32.93 8.93 40.47
N GLY A 443 -31.99 7.97 40.51
CA GLY A 443 -31.77 7.11 39.33
C GLY A 443 -33.02 6.24 39.07
N PRO A 444 -33.46 6.07 37.82
CA PRO A 444 -34.66 5.27 37.51
C PRO A 444 -34.53 3.84 38.06
N GLU A 445 -35.63 3.30 38.59
CA GLU A 445 -35.68 1.92 39.08
C GLU A 445 -35.30 0.93 37.98
N ALA A 446 -34.76 -0.23 38.39
CA ALA A 446 -34.51 -1.33 37.48
C ALA A 446 -35.83 -1.73 36.81
N CYS A 447 -35.95 -1.48 35.51
CA CYS A 447 -37.18 -1.70 34.79
C CYS A 447 -37.42 -3.20 34.60
N SER A 448 -38.52 -3.70 35.17
CA SER A 448 -38.93 -5.11 35.05
C SER A 448 -39.55 -5.44 33.68
N GLN A 449 -40.03 -4.42 32.94
CA GLN A 449 -40.76 -4.63 31.68
C GLN A 449 -40.36 -3.69 30.52
N PHE A 450 -40.28 -2.35 30.72
CA PHE A 450 -39.90 -1.36 29.70
C PHE A 450 -38.99 -0.28 30.31
N CYS A 451 -37.85 0.06 29.70
CA CYS A 451 -36.86 1.00 30.30
C CYS A 451 -36.94 2.45 29.83
N ASP A 452 -37.97 2.76 29.07
CA ASP A 452 -38.16 4.10 28.54
C ASP A 452 -38.50 5.07 29.69
#